data_AF-A0A0A2UUZ4-F1
#
_entry.id   AF-A0A0A2UUZ4-F1
#
_cell.length_a   1.000
_cell.length_b   1.000
_cell.length_c   1.000
_cell.angle_alpha   90.00
_cell.angle_beta   90.00
_cell.angle_gamma   90.00
#
_symmetry.space_group_name_H-M   'P 1'
#
loop_
_entity.id
_entity.type
_entity.pdbx_description
1 polymer ?
#
loop_
_entity_poly.entity_id
_entity_poly.type
_entity_poly.pdbx_seq_one_letter_code
_entity_poly.pdbx_strand_id
1 'polypeptide(L)'
;MVKKKALLVVTLLLLTISLIGCLKEDTVKGKIKGTIEEKYPQQNMILVQDNSNTRNKIPVDDIEKYEIGDKVEITVYMDPEINGATTYKNSKFVIKK
;
A
#
# COMPACT_ATOMS: atom_id res chain seq x y z
N MET A 1 -32.87 -28.72 27.58
CA MET A 1 -31.84 -27.70 27.89
C MET A 1 -30.91 -27.33 26.70
N VAL A 2 -31.25 -27.64 25.44
CA VAL A 2 -30.32 -27.45 24.30
C VAL A 2 -30.55 -26.13 23.52
N LYS A 3 -31.75 -25.55 23.60
CA LYS A 3 -32.15 -24.40 22.74
C LYS A 3 -31.46 -23.06 23.05
N LYS A 4 -30.97 -22.84 24.28
CA LYS A 4 -30.34 -21.56 24.68
C LYS A 4 -28.89 -21.41 24.21
N LYS A 5 -28.15 -22.51 24.08
CA LYS A 5 -26.73 -22.49 23.66
C LYS A 5 -26.58 -22.23 22.16
N ALA A 6 -27.46 -22.81 21.34
CA ALA A 6 -27.43 -22.63 19.89
C ALA A 6 -27.71 -21.18 19.47
N LEU A 7 -28.67 -20.51 20.13
CA LEU A 7 -29.00 -19.12 19.85
C LEU A 7 -27.82 -18.18 20.13
N LEU A 8 -27.11 -18.43 21.24
CA LEU A 8 -25.97 -17.61 21.68
C LEU A 8 -24.76 -17.74 20.74
N VAL A 9 -24.52 -18.94 20.19
CA VAL A 9 -23.47 -19.20 19.19
C VAL A 9 -23.79 -18.52 17.86
N VAL A 10 -25.05 -18.56 17.41
CA VAL A 10 -25.46 -17.93 16.15
C VAL A 10 -25.36 -16.40 16.23
N THR A 11 -25.76 -15.78 17.34
CA THR A 11 -25.59 -14.34 17.55
C THR A 11 -24.14 -13.90 17.64
N LEU A 12 -23.26 -14.72 18.23
CA LEU A 12 -21.83 -14.42 18.32
C LEU A 12 -21.14 -14.52 16.95
N LEU A 13 -21.52 -15.52 16.14
CA LEU A 13 -21.03 -15.69 14.78
C LEU A 13 -21.41 -14.50 13.89
N LEU A 14 -22.67 -14.05 13.96
CA LEU A 14 -23.17 -12.87 13.24
C LEU A 14 -22.45 -11.58 13.66
N LEU A 15 -22.14 -11.42 14.95
CA LEU A 15 -21.35 -10.27 15.44
C LEU A 15 -19.93 -10.27 14.86
N THR A 16 -19.28 -11.43 14.80
CA THR A 16 -17.92 -11.54 14.23
C THR A 16 -17.89 -11.27 12.73
N ILE A 17 -18.91 -11.72 11.98
CA ILE A 17 -19.02 -11.44 10.53
C ILE A 17 -19.28 -9.94 10.29
N SER A 18 -20.06 -9.29 11.16
CA SER A 18 -20.31 -7.85 11.08
C SER A 18 -19.08 -7.00 11.40
N LEU A 19 -18.13 -7.48 12.20
CA LEU A 19 -16.87 -6.77 12.45
C LEU A 19 -15.84 -6.93 11.33
N ILE A 20 -15.87 -8.04 10.57
CA ILE A 20 -14.95 -8.27 9.45
C ILE A 20 -15.31 -7.37 8.25
N GLY A 21 -16.58 -6.99 8.10
CA GLY A 21 -17.07 -6.17 6.99
C GLY A 21 -16.68 -4.69 6.99
N CYS A 22 -15.88 -4.21 7.96
CA CYS A 22 -15.52 -2.79 8.09
C CYS A 22 -14.04 -2.47 7.87
N LEU A 23 -13.20 -3.46 7.54
CA LEU A 23 -11.82 -3.20 7.12
C LEU A 23 -11.83 -2.88 5.62
N LYS A 24 -11.85 -1.58 5.30
CA LYS A 24 -11.53 -1.11 3.96
C LYS A 24 -10.06 -1.41 3.71
N GLU A 25 -9.78 -2.47 2.97
CA GLU A 25 -8.40 -2.84 2.64
C GLU A 25 -7.84 -1.93 1.54
N ASP A 26 -6.64 -1.40 1.77
CA ASP A 26 -5.82 -0.72 0.77
C ASP A 26 -5.81 -1.54 -0.54
N THR A 27 -6.29 -0.96 -1.64
CA THR A 27 -6.33 -1.70 -2.92
C THR A 27 -5.01 -1.48 -3.66
N VAL A 28 -4.37 -2.58 -4.08
CA VAL A 28 -3.17 -2.52 -4.93
C VAL A 28 -3.54 -1.94 -6.30
N LYS A 29 -2.89 -0.85 -6.69
CA LYS A 29 -3.09 -0.20 -8.00
C LYS A 29 -2.01 -0.54 -9.01
N GLY A 30 -0.80 -0.80 -8.54
CA GLY A 30 0.31 -1.09 -9.45
C GLY A 30 1.55 -1.59 -8.72
N LYS A 31 2.46 -2.14 -9.52
CA LYS A 31 3.79 -2.56 -9.08
C LYS A 31 4.83 -2.02 -10.06
N ILE A 32 5.91 -1.47 -9.50
CA ILE A 32 7.06 -0.96 -10.26
C ILE A 32 8.26 -1.78 -9.83
N LYS A 33 9.00 -2.31 -10.80
CA LYS A 33 10.30 -2.97 -10.57
C LYS A 33 11.34 -2.21 -11.35
N GLY A 34 12.39 -1.74 -10.67
CA GLY A 34 13.36 -0.87 -11.30
C GLY A 34 14.59 -0.62 -10.45
N THR A 35 15.41 0.30 -10.91
CA THR A 35 16.67 0.71 -10.27
C THR A 35 16.58 2.17 -9.87
N ILE A 36 17.09 2.51 -8.67
CA ILE A 36 17.20 3.90 -8.22
C ILE A 36 18.30 4.60 -9.02
N GLU A 37 17.96 5.63 -9.79
CA GLU A 37 18.94 6.42 -10.57
C GLU A 37 19.38 7.69 -9.83
N GLU A 38 18.46 8.33 -9.09
CA GLU A 38 18.70 9.62 -8.45
C GLU A 38 17.98 9.72 -7.10
N LYS A 39 18.48 10.60 -6.23
CA LYS A 39 17.89 10.94 -4.92
C LYS A 39 17.65 12.43 -4.83
N TYR A 40 16.51 12.84 -4.26
CA TYR A 40 16.16 14.23 -3.99
C TYR A 40 15.89 14.44 -2.48
N PRO A 41 16.95 14.60 -1.65
CA PRO A 41 16.81 14.68 -0.18
C PRO A 41 15.91 15.80 0.31
N GLN A 42 15.96 16.97 -0.34
CA GLN A 42 15.11 18.11 0.04
C GLN A 42 13.61 17.87 -0.18
N GLN A 43 13.25 16.88 -1.01
CA GLN A 43 11.87 16.56 -1.35
C GLN A 43 11.43 15.20 -0.79
N ASN A 44 12.34 14.46 -0.13
CA ASN A 44 12.10 13.08 0.30
C ASN A 44 11.59 12.18 -0.84
N MET A 45 12.26 12.25 -2.00
CA MET A 45 11.90 11.48 -3.19
C MET A 45 13.10 10.73 -3.76
N ILE A 46 12.84 9.56 -4.34
CA ILE A 46 13.78 8.80 -5.17
C ILE A 46 13.28 8.75 -6.61
N LEU A 47 14.19 8.70 -7.59
CA LEU A 47 13.87 8.44 -8.99
C LEU A 47 14.15 6.97 -9.30
N VAL A 48 13.13 6.24 -9.74
CA VAL A 48 13.25 4.83 -10.13
C VAL A 48 12.99 4.68 -11.61
N GLN A 49 13.97 4.16 -12.34
CA GLN A 49 13.79 3.74 -13.73
C GLN A 49 13.36 2.28 -13.76
N ASP A 50 12.20 2.01 -14.36
CA ASP A 50 11.73 0.64 -14.55
C ASP A 50 12.29 0.00 -15.84
N ASN A 51 12.01 -1.28 -16.03
CA ASN A 51 12.47 -2.05 -17.19
C ASN A 51 11.92 -1.56 -18.54
N SER A 52 10.90 -0.70 -18.54
CA SER A 52 10.36 -0.06 -19.75
C SER A 52 11.06 1.27 -20.07
N ASN A 53 12.09 1.63 -19.30
CA ASN A 53 12.77 2.93 -19.30
C ASN A 53 11.88 4.09 -18.81
N THR A 54 10.78 3.80 -18.13
CA THR A 54 9.94 4.85 -17.52
C THR A 54 10.56 5.30 -16.21
N ARG A 55 10.67 6.62 -16.03
CA ARG A 55 11.22 7.24 -14.82
C ARG A 55 10.11 7.69 -13.88
N ASN A 56 10.08 7.10 -12.70
CA ASN A 56 9.05 7.32 -11.68
C ASN A 56 9.66 8.03 -10.48
N LYS A 57 9.11 9.18 -10.09
CA LYS A 57 9.47 9.85 -8.83
C LYS A 57 8.60 9.27 -7.71
N ILE A 58 9.24 8.71 -6.69
CA ILE A 58 8.57 7.99 -5.62
C ILE A 58 8.88 8.68 -4.28
N PRO A 59 7.86 9.11 -3.52
CA PRO A 59 8.07 9.65 -2.19
C PRO A 59 8.51 8.53 -1.22
N VAL A 60 9.40 8.87 -0.29
CA VAL A 60 9.91 7.96 0.75
C VAL A 60 9.97 8.67 2.09
N ASP A 61 9.69 7.97 3.18
CA ASP A 61 9.73 8.59 4.52
C ASP A 61 11.16 8.84 5.01
N ASP A 62 12.11 8.02 4.56
CA ASP A 62 13.51 8.08 4.96
C ASP A 62 14.39 7.80 3.74
N ILE A 63 14.95 8.87 3.18
CA ILE A 63 15.75 8.80 1.95
C ILE A 63 17.15 8.21 2.19
N GLU A 64 17.63 8.18 3.44
CA GLU A 64 18.97 7.67 3.77
C GLU A 64 19.02 6.15 3.64
N LYS A 65 17.87 5.48 3.80
CA LYS A 65 17.72 4.03 3.59
C LYS A 65 17.97 3.57 2.15
N TYR A 66 18.07 4.45 1.17
CA TYR A 66 18.14 4.11 -0.25
C TYR A 66 19.43 4.59 -0.90
N GLU A 67 20.02 3.78 -1.78
CA GLU A 67 21.24 4.11 -2.52
C GLU A 67 20.99 4.10 -4.03
N ILE A 68 21.74 4.93 -4.74
CA ILE A 68 21.71 4.93 -6.21
C ILE A 68 22.28 3.58 -6.68
N GLY A 69 21.57 2.92 -7.59
CA GLY A 69 21.88 1.57 -8.07
C GLY A 69 21.09 0.46 -7.36
N ASP A 70 20.38 0.75 -6.28
CA ASP A 70 19.50 -0.22 -5.62
C ASP A 70 18.42 -0.70 -6.58
N LYS A 71 18.22 -2.02 -6.64
CA LYS A 71 17.05 -2.62 -7.29
C LYS A 71 15.91 -2.65 -6.29
N VAL A 72 14.74 -2.20 -6.71
CA VAL A 72 13.55 -2.11 -5.85
C VAL A 72 12.30 -2.66 -6.52
N GLU A 73 11.44 -3.28 -5.71
CA GLU A 73 10.04 -3.57 -6.03
C GLU A 73 9.14 -2.67 -5.19
N ILE A 74 8.40 -1.79 -5.86
CA ILE A 74 7.48 -0.84 -5.25
C ILE A 74 6.06 -1.30 -5.51
N THR A 75 5.27 -1.46 -4.45
CA THR A 75 3.82 -1.66 -4.56
C THR A 75 3.12 -0.36 -4.21
N VAL A 76 2.25 0.10 -5.12
CA VAL A 76 1.44 1.31 -4.96
C VAL A 76 0.04 0.89 -4.54
N TYR A 77 -0.39 1.35 -3.38
CA TYR A 77 -1.74 1.19 -2.86
C TYR A 77 -2.47 2.53 -2.95
N MET A 78 -3.77 2.51 -3.25
CA MET A 78 -4.63 3.69 -3.12
C MET A 78 -5.61 3.51 -1.99
N ASP A 79 -5.86 4.62 -1.29
CA ASP A 79 -6.96 4.72 -0.35
C ASP A 79 -8.30 4.52 -1.09
N PRO A 80 -9.09 3.49 -0.73
CA PRO A 80 -10.37 3.21 -1.37
C PRO A 80 -11.44 4.29 -1.13
N GLU A 81 -11.26 5.20 -0.16
CA GLU A 81 -12.23 6.26 0.13
C GLU A 81 -12.11 7.48 -0.80
N ILE A 82 -10.99 7.62 -1.51
CA ILE A 82 -10.71 8.80 -2.33
C ILE A 82 -11.01 8.50 -3.80
N ASN A 83 -12.27 8.73 -4.19
CA ASN A 83 -12.70 8.79 -5.59
C ASN A 83 -12.16 10.07 -6.23
N GLY A 84 -10.88 10.06 -6.64
CA GLY A 84 -10.24 11.20 -7.27
C GLY A 84 -8.86 10.87 -7.81
N ALA A 85 -8.38 11.72 -8.72
CA ALA A 85 -7.14 11.55 -9.49
C ALA A 85 -5.96 11.03 -8.63
N THR A 86 -5.21 10.09 -9.20
CA THR A 86 -4.01 9.49 -8.59
C THR A 86 -2.99 10.57 -8.28
N THR A 87 -2.97 11.04 -7.03
CA THR A 87 -1.90 11.90 -6.52
C THR A 87 -1.10 11.13 -5.49
N TYR A 88 0.20 11.43 -5.41
CA TYR A 88 1.10 10.83 -4.41
C TYR A 88 0.56 10.96 -2.97
N LYS A 89 -0.24 12.00 -2.70
CA LYS A 89 -0.82 12.27 -1.38
C LYS A 89 -1.82 11.22 -0.90
N ASN A 90 -2.47 10.52 -1.83
CA ASN A 90 -3.51 9.53 -1.53
C ASN A 90 -3.03 8.10 -1.84
N SER A 91 -1.72 7.95 -2.04
CA SER A 91 -1.09 6.69 -2.40
C SER A 91 -0.09 6.30 -1.34
N LYS A 92 -0.08 5.02 -0.98
CA LYS A 92 0.91 4.42 -0.09
C LYS A 92 1.89 3.60 -0.91
N PHE A 93 3.18 3.81 -0.67
CA PHE A 93 4.26 3.14 -1.37
C PHE A 93 4.95 2.18 -0.42
N VAL A 94 4.92 0.88 -0.74
CA VAL A 94 5.70 -0.12 -0.03
C VAL A 94 6.87 -0.51 -0.91
N ILE A 95 8.08 -0.23 -0.46
CA ILE A 95 9.32 -0.45 -1.21
C ILE A 95 10.07 -1.62 -0.59
N LYS A 96 10.45 -2.59 -1.43
CA LYS A 96 11.30 -3.73 -1.06
C LYS A 96 12.57 -3.67 -1.90
N LYS A 97 13.72 -3.98 -1.30
CA LYS A 97 15.01 -4.14 -1.97
C LYS A 97 15.30 -5.61 -2.22
#